data_AF-A0A7X6UYP9-F1
#
_entry.id   AF-A0A7X6UYP9-F1
#
_cell.length_a   1.000
_cell.length_b   1.000
_cell.length_c   1.000
_cell.angle_alpha   90.00
_cell.angle_beta   90.00
_cell.angle_gamma   90.00
#
_symmetry.space_group_name_H-M   'P 1'
#
loop_
_entity.id
_entity.type
_entity.pdbx_description
1 polymer ?
#
loop_
_entity_poly.entity_id
_entity_poly.type
_entity_poly.pdbx_seq_one_letter_code
_entity_poly.pdbx_strand_id
1 'polypeptide(L)'
;MDSVRMVKTLSKAFVVVVFWIVFFVSLVLMPVITVNTLIFALIKSFLVSAVLWVLVVIIFDSLVKTIIADAEEKEAQRIDGGLSYHFIKPDINELQHEEENLADKNKADKKS
;
A
#
# COMPACT_ATOMS: atom_id res chain seq x y z
N MET A 1 -5.56 -11.49 23.36
CA MET A 1 -6.83 -11.39 22.60
C MET A 1 -6.44 -11.57 21.13
N ASP A 2 -6.89 -12.64 20.47
CA ASP A 2 -6.43 -12.97 19.12
C ASP A 2 -6.78 -11.84 18.14
N SER A 3 -5.80 -11.33 17.38
CA SER A 3 -5.99 -10.21 16.44
C SER A 3 -7.14 -10.46 15.47
N VAL A 4 -7.35 -11.72 15.06
CA VAL A 4 -8.46 -12.13 14.19
C VAL A 4 -9.83 -11.90 14.83
N ARG A 5 -9.98 -12.14 16.14
CA ARG A 5 -11.24 -11.87 16.85
C ARG A 5 -11.49 -10.37 16.96
N MET A 6 -10.45 -9.58 17.23
CA MET A 6 -10.56 -8.12 17.32
C MET A 6 -10.98 -7.49 15.98
N VAL A 7 -10.38 -7.93 14.88
CA VAL A 7 -10.76 -7.46 13.52
C VAL A 7 -12.19 -7.83 13.17
N LYS A 8 -12.64 -9.06 13.50
CA LYS A 8 -14.05 -9.47 13.28
C LYS A 8 -15.03 -8.62 14.10
N THR A 9 -14.70 -8.32 15.35
CA THR A 9 -15.54 -7.47 16.21
C THR A 9 -15.57 -6.04 15.70
N LEU A 10 -14.42 -5.49 15.28
CA LEU A 10 -14.32 -4.14 14.75
C LEU A 10 -15.07 -3.99 13.42
N SER A 11 -14.96 -4.99 12.53
CA SER A 11 -15.71 -5.07 11.27
C SER A 11 -17.22 -5.07 11.52
N LYS A 12 -17.71 -5.89 12.45
CA LYS A 12 -19.13 -5.90 12.82
C LYS A 12 -19.57 -4.57 13.39
N ALA A 13 -18.79 -3.98 14.30
CA ALA A 13 -19.09 -2.69 14.88
C ALA A 13 -19.17 -1.60 13.80
N PHE A 14 -18.24 -1.60 12.84
CA PHE A 14 -18.25 -0.65 11.72
C PHE A 14 -19.52 -0.76 10.88
N VAL A 15 -19.90 -1.98 10.46
CA VAL A 15 -21.13 -2.21 9.68
C VAL A 15 -22.36 -1.75 10.45
N VAL A 16 -22.44 -2.06 11.74
CA VAL A 16 -23.57 -1.64 12.60
C VAL A 16 -23.64 -0.12 12.72
N VAL A 17 -22.51 0.55 12.96
CA VAL A 17 -22.46 2.01 13.08
C VAL A 17 -22.87 2.68 11.77
N VAL A 18 -22.33 2.23 10.63
CA VAL A 18 -22.69 2.74 9.30
C VAL A 18 -24.18 2.54 9.03
N PHE A 19 -24.72 1.36 9.32
CA PHE A 19 -26.14 1.08 9.18
C PHE A 19 -26.99 2.10 9.97
N TRP A 20 -26.67 2.33 11.24
CA TRP A 20 -27.41 3.28 12.07
C TRP A 20 -27.31 4.71 11.55
N ILE A 21 -26.13 5.15 11.11
CA ILE A 21 -25.96 6.49 10.52
C ILE A 21 -26.85 6.65 9.29
N VAL A 22 -26.80 5.71 8.34
CA VAL A 22 -27.62 5.77 7.13
C VAL A 22 -29.11 5.72 7.45
N PHE A 23 -29.49 4.92 8.45
CA PHE A 23 -30.88 4.81 8.90
C PHE A 23 -31.40 6.11 9.51
N PHE A 24 -30.69 6.69 10.47
CA PHE A 24 -31.10 7.95 11.10
C PHE A 24 -31.08 9.12 10.11
N VAL A 25 -30.07 9.21 9.25
CA VAL A 25 -30.04 10.23 8.18
C VAL A 25 -31.25 10.06 7.26
N SER A 26 -31.60 8.83 6.89
CA SER A 26 -32.79 8.57 6.07
C SER A 26 -34.09 8.98 6.76
N LEU A 27 -34.18 8.84 8.09
CA LEU A 27 -35.36 9.28 8.85
C LEU A 27 -35.43 10.80 9.01
N VAL A 28 -34.30 11.47 9.26
CA VAL A 28 -34.24 12.94 9.41
C VAL A 28 -34.64 13.65 8.11
N LEU A 29 -34.31 13.07 6.96
CA LEU A 29 -34.66 13.62 5.65
C LEU A 29 -36.12 13.39 5.24
N MET A 30 -36.88 12.59 5.99
CA MET A 30 -38.28 12.31 5.68
C MET A 30 -39.23 13.29 6.37
N PRO A 31 -40.11 13.97 5.62
CA PRO A 31 -41.06 14.93 6.18
C PRO A 31 -42.22 14.27 6.95
N VAL A 32 -42.51 12.99 6.71
CA VAL A 32 -43.58 12.24 7.39
C VAL A 32 -43.11 10.84 7.75
N ILE A 33 -43.19 10.50 9.03
CA ILE A 33 -42.87 9.17 9.55
C ILE A 33 -44.15 8.34 9.55
N THR A 34 -44.22 7.38 8.64
CA THR A 34 -45.27 6.35 8.54
C THR A 34 -44.63 4.97 8.64
N VAL A 35 -45.42 3.95 8.95
CA VAL A 35 -44.90 2.57 9.05
C VAL A 35 -44.25 2.11 7.73
N ASN A 36 -44.83 2.46 6.59
CA ASN A 36 -44.26 2.13 5.27
C ASN A 36 -42.92 2.84 5.03
N THR A 37 -42.82 4.13 5.38
CA THR A 37 -41.56 4.87 5.19
C THR A 37 -40.46 4.37 6.13
N LEU A 38 -40.81 3.90 7.33
CA LEU A 38 -39.89 3.25 8.26
C LEU A 38 -39.33 1.93 7.70
N ILE A 39 -40.19 1.05 7.19
CA ILE A 39 -39.79 -0.23 6.58
C ILE A 39 -38.89 0.02 5.36
N PHE A 40 -39.26 0.99 4.52
CA PHE A 40 -38.46 1.34 3.35
C PHE A 40 -37.09 1.91 3.73
N ALA A 41 -37.04 2.76 4.76
CA ALA A 41 -35.78 3.29 5.30
C ALA A 41 -34.89 2.18 5.88
N LEU A 42 -35.46 1.19 6.58
CA LEU A 42 -34.72 0.02 7.08
C LEU A 42 -34.06 -0.77 5.95
N ILE A 43 -34.84 -1.14 4.93
CA ILE A 43 -34.36 -1.92 3.77
C ILE A 43 -33.29 -1.14 3.00
N LYS A 44 -33.54 0.14 2.74
CA LYS A 44 -32.59 1.03 2.07
C LYS A 44 -31.27 1.12 2.84
N SER A 45 -31.34 1.30 4.15
CA SER A 45 -30.15 1.42 5.01
C SER A 45 -29.35 0.14 5.09
N PHE A 46 -30.04 -1.01 5.10
CA PHE A 46 -29.41 -2.31 5.03
C PHE A 46 -28.67 -2.52 3.70
N LEU A 47 -29.32 -2.23 2.57
CA LEU A 47 -28.71 -2.33 1.23
C LEU A 47 -27.49 -1.41 1.09
N VAL A 48 -27.61 -0.14 1.47
CA VAL A 48 -26.51 0.82 1.40
C VAL A 48 -25.36 0.39 2.27
N SER A 49 -25.63 -0.05 3.50
CA SER A 49 -24.59 -0.54 4.41
C SER A 49 -23.88 -1.79 3.86
N ALA A 50 -24.60 -2.71 3.22
CA ALA A 50 -24.01 -3.91 2.62
C ALA A 50 -23.09 -3.56 1.42
N VAL A 51 -23.55 -2.71 0.51
CA VAL A 51 -22.76 -2.26 -0.64
C VAL A 51 -21.51 -1.51 -0.18
N LEU A 52 -21.66 -0.61 0.80
CA LEU A 52 -20.54 0.17 1.33
C LEU A 52 -19.52 -0.71 2.04
N TRP A 53 -19.96 -1.75 2.75
CA TRP A 53 -19.06 -2.74 3.34
C TRP A 53 -18.23 -3.48 2.29
N VAL A 54 -18.85 -3.93 1.20
CA VAL A 54 -18.14 -4.59 0.09
C VAL A 54 -17.09 -3.66 -0.53
N LEU A 55 -17.43 -2.38 -0.75
CA LEU A 55 -16.48 -1.39 -1.26
C LEU A 55 -15.28 -1.20 -0.31
N VAL A 56 -15.53 -1.11 0.99
CA VAL A 56 -14.46 -0.98 2.00
C VAL A 56 -13.52 -2.19 1.93
N VAL A 57 -14.05 -3.42 1.80
CA VAL A 57 -13.22 -4.62 1.66
C VAL A 57 -12.35 -4.56 0.41
N ILE A 58 -12.90 -4.14 -0.73
CA ILE A 58 -12.14 -4.00 -1.99
C ILE A 58 -11.02 -2.96 -1.85
N ILE A 59 -11.32 -1.80 -1.25
CA ILE A 59 -10.33 -0.74 -1.05
C ILE A 59 -9.21 -1.23 -0.12
N PHE A 60 -9.55 -1.89 0.99
CA PHE A 60 -8.54 -2.45 1.89
C PHE A 60 -7.68 -3.51 1.22
N ASP A 61 -8.27 -4.41 0.43
CA ASP A 61 -7.50 -5.41 -0.35
C ASP A 61 -6.54 -4.74 -1.34
N SER A 62 -7.00 -3.70 -2.05
CA SER A 62 -6.15 -2.91 -2.94
C SER A 62 -5.03 -2.19 -2.19
N LEU A 63 -5.34 -1.55 -1.06
CA LEU A 63 -4.35 -0.83 -0.25
C LEU A 63 -3.28 -1.78 0.30
N VAL A 64 -3.69 -2.95 0.79
CA VAL A 64 -2.75 -3.97 1.29
C VAL A 64 -1.84 -4.43 0.15
N LYS A 65 -2.38 -4.71 -1.03
CA LYS A 65 -1.58 -5.06 -2.22
C LYS A 65 -0.60 -3.95 -2.62
N THR A 66 -1.04 -2.69 -2.60
CA THR A 66 -0.16 -1.54 -2.89
C THR A 66 0.94 -1.39 -1.84
N ILE A 67 0.64 -1.56 -0.55
CA ILE A 67 1.64 -1.48 0.53
C ILE A 67 2.65 -2.62 0.40
N ILE A 68 2.20 -3.84 0.09
CA ILE A 68 3.09 -4.99 -0.12
C ILE A 68 3.99 -4.73 -1.34
N ALA A 69 3.44 -4.24 -2.45
CA ALA A 69 4.23 -3.89 -3.63
C ALA A 69 5.27 -2.80 -3.33
N ASP A 70 4.90 -1.74 -2.60
CA ASP A 70 5.84 -0.67 -2.19
C ASP A 70 6.89 -1.18 -1.19
N ALA A 71 6.54 -2.13 -0.32
CA ALA A 71 7.48 -2.76 0.60
C ALA A 71 8.46 -3.69 -0.14
N GLU A 72 7.98 -4.45 -1.12
CA GLU A 72 8.79 -5.32 -1.97
C GLU A 72 9.72 -4.48 -2.87
N GLU A 73 9.27 -3.33 -3.36
CA GLU A 73 10.10 -2.40 -4.13
C GLU A 73 11.20 -1.77 -3.26
N LYS A 74 10.92 -1.50 -1.97
CA LYS A 74 11.93 -1.05 -0.99
C LYS A 74 12.90 -2.14 -0.57
N GLU A 75 12.47 -3.40 -0.47
CA GLU A 75 13.38 -4.53 -0.26
C GLU A 75 14.21 -4.82 -1.50
N ALA A 76 13.63 -4.77 -2.70
CA ALA A 76 14.35 -4.89 -3.96
C ALA A 76 15.40 -3.77 -4.10
N GLN A 77 15.07 -2.52 -3.77
CA GLN A 77 16.06 -1.43 -3.72
C GLN A 77 17.16 -1.65 -2.67
N ARG A 78 16.91 -2.38 -1.57
CA ARG A 78 17.94 -2.71 -0.58
C ARG A 78 18.82 -3.88 -1.00
N ILE A 79 18.25 -4.89 -1.66
CA ILE A 79 18.98 -6.08 -2.13
C ILE A 79 19.80 -5.75 -3.38
N ASP A 80 19.31 -4.88 -4.26
CA ASP A 80 19.95 -4.51 -5.53
C ASP A 80 20.82 -3.25 -5.45
N GLY A 81 21.09 -2.74 -4.24
CA GLY A 81 21.99 -1.61 -4.03
C GLY A 81 21.45 -0.31 -4.64
N GLY A 82 20.40 0.23 -4.02
CA GLY A 82 19.63 1.37 -4.51
C GLY A 82 20.46 2.47 -5.14
N LEU A 83 20.20 2.74 -6.43
CA LEU A 83 20.77 3.76 -7.32
C LEU A 83 22.30 3.92 -7.39
N SER A 84 23.06 3.59 -6.35
CA SER A 84 24.50 3.73 -6.25
C SER A 84 25.24 2.67 -7.07
N TYR A 85 24.63 1.51 -7.33
CA TYR A 85 25.24 0.49 -8.20
C TYR A 85 25.10 0.76 -9.70
N HIS A 86 24.15 1.62 -10.11
CA HIS A 86 24.04 2.04 -11.52
C HIS A 86 24.85 3.30 -11.86
N PHE A 87 25.19 4.13 -10.87
CA PHE A 87 26.06 5.29 -11.07
C PHE A 87 27.54 5.05 -10.72
N ILE A 88 27.86 3.96 -10.02
CA ILE A 88 29.23 3.58 -9.66
C ILE A 88 29.55 2.18 -10.20
N LYS A 89 29.46 2.02 -11.52
CA LYS A 89 30.47 1.22 -12.20
C LYS A 89 31.49 2.22 -12.71
N PRO A 90 32.63 2.45 -12.02
CA PRO A 90 33.81 2.89 -12.76
C PRO A 90 34.00 1.85 -13.86
N ASP A 91 34.01 2.33 -15.09
CA ASP A 91 34.30 1.54 -16.27
C ASP A 91 35.56 0.73 -15.99
N ILE A 92 35.44 -0.59 -16.03
CA ILE A 92 36.51 -1.53 -15.65
C ILE A 92 37.73 -1.32 -16.57
N ASN A 93 37.53 -0.64 -17.70
CA ASN A 93 38.57 -0.22 -18.63
C ASN A 93 39.42 0.96 -18.15
N GLU A 94 38.98 1.83 -17.24
CA GLU A 94 39.81 2.93 -16.73
C GLU A 94 40.84 2.44 -15.71
N LEU A 95 40.46 1.50 -14.83
CA LEU A 95 41.37 0.92 -13.83
C LEU A 95 42.44 0.00 -14.46
N GLN A 96 42.12 -0.71 -15.54
CA GLN A 96 43.13 -1.48 -16.28
C GLN A 96 44.12 -0.58 -17.04
N HIS A 97 43.67 0.54 -17.60
CA HIS A 97 44.56 1.47 -18.30
C HIS A 97 45.48 2.25 -17.35
N GLU A 98 45.07 2.51 -16.11
CA GLU A 98 45.91 3.16 -15.11
C GLU A 98 46.98 2.20 -14.55
N GLU A 99 46.64 0.93 -14.32
CA GLU A 99 47.61 -0.10 -13.91
C GLU A 99 48.65 -0.41 -15.00
N GLU A 100 48.25 -0.44 -16.28
CA GLU A 100 49.17 -0.70 -17.39
C GLU A 100 50.16 0.47 -17.59
N ASN A 101 49.68 1.71 -17.45
CA ASN A 101 50.55 2.91 -17.50
C ASN A 101 51.52 3.01 -16.30
N LEU A 102 51.10 2.56 -15.11
CA LEU A 102 51.99 2.51 -13.92
C LEU A 102 53.03 1.38 -14.01
N ALA A 103 52.69 0.27 -14.67
CA ALA A 103 53.62 -0.84 -14.90
C ALA A 103 54.70 -0.49 -15.94
N ASP A 104 54.36 0.26 -16.99
CA ASP A 104 55.32 0.65 -18.02
C ASP A 104 56.27 1.76 -17.55
N LYS A 105 55.77 2.71 -16.75
CA LYS A 105 56.60 3.76 -16.14
C LYS A 105 57.64 3.20 -15.15
N ASN A 106 57.28 2.17 -14.38
CA ASN A 106 58.20 1.48 -13.47
C ASN A 106 59.24 0.58 -14.18
N LYS A 107 58.98 0.15 -15.43
CA LYS A 107 59.97 -0.57 -16.24
C LYS A 107 60.97 0.37 -16.91
N ALA A 108 60.55 1.58 -17.29
CA ALA A 108 61.43 2.60 -17.84
C ALA A 108 62.44 3.12 -16.81
N ASP A 109 62.03 3.29 -15.55
CA ASP A 109 62.90 3.81 -14.48
C ASP A 109 63.93 2.79 -13.94
N LYS A 110 63.76 1.50 -14.24
CA LYS A 110 64.69 0.42 -13.84
C LYS A 110 65.80 0.12 -14.86
N LYS A 111 65.86 0.86 -15.96
CA LYS A 111 66.83 0.66 -17.05
C LYS A 111 67.77 1.83 -17.32
N SER A 112 67.75 2.89 -16.51
CA SER A 112 68.72 3.99 -16.56
C SER A 112 69.77 3.90 -15.46
#